data_AF-A0AAW5ED64-F1
#
_entry.id   AF-A0AAW5ED64-F1
#
_cell.length_a   1.000
_cell.length_b   1.000
_cell.length_c   1.000
_cell.angle_alpha   90.00
_cell.angle_beta   90.00
_cell.angle_gamma   90.00
#
_symmetry.space_group_name_H-M   'P 1'
#
loop_
_entity.id
_entity.type
_entity.pdbx_description
1 polymer ?
#
loop_
_entity_poly.entity_id
_entity_poly.type
_entity_poly.pdbx_seq_one_letter_code
_entity_poly.pdbx_strand_id
1 'polypeptide(L)'
;ILEKVNQSKALKIACDIPTNLGFTPCFKADITQCMGALKEILLEDFAKEFVGKIKLANLGINAKKFSLDSKAFLLEEKDLKTIERNTSSNKGNFGHIYIIASASAGTLAGLGALNFGSGLVSLVAKKSFSPLLMLKEKIENNASAIALGMGLENLDILKDEILQNIPLVLDA
;
A
#
# COMPACT_ATOMS: atom_id res chain seq x y z
N ILE A 1 37.08 8.56 0.75
CA ILE A 1 36.53 9.53 -0.25
C ILE A 1 35.04 9.72 -0.05
N LEU A 2 34.23 8.64 -0.07
CA LEU A 2 32.77 8.71 0.08
C LEU A 2 32.32 9.49 1.31
N GLU A 3 32.94 9.30 2.47
CA GLU A 3 32.61 10.06 3.69
C GLU A 3 32.80 11.58 3.51
N LYS A 4 33.90 12.00 2.89
CA LYS A 4 34.17 13.42 2.60
C LYS A 4 33.14 13.99 1.62
N VAL A 5 32.77 13.22 0.60
CA VAL A 5 31.77 13.66 -0.39
C VAL A 5 30.38 13.74 0.24
N ASN A 6 30.01 12.79 1.10
CA ASN A 6 28.74 12.80 1.82
C ASN A 6 28.60 14.02 2.75
N GLN A 7 29.71 14.48 3.34
CA GLN A 7 29.78 15.70 4.15
C GLN A 7 29.77 16.99 3.32
N SER A 8 29.96 16.90 2.00
CA SER A 8 29.92 18.06 1.10
C SER A 8 28.50 18.60 0.95
N LYS A 9 28.40 19.93 0.84
CA LYS A 9 27.17 20.67 0.50
C LYS A 9 26.90 20.71 -1.02
N ALA A 10 27.80 20.15 -1.83
CA ALA A 10 27.59 20.06 -3.27
C ALA A 10 26.39 19.16 -3.60
N LEU A 11 25.78 19.41 -4.77
CA LEU A 11 24.78 18.51 -5.34
C LEU A 11 25.44 17.16 -5.66
N LYS A 12 24.87 16.08 -5.14
CA LYS A 12 25.38 14.71 -5.27
C LYS A 12 24.47 13.93 -6.21
N ILE A 13 25.00 13.59 -7.39
CA ILE A 13 24.29 12.81 -8.39
C ILE A 13 24.94 11.44 -8.50
N ALA A 14 24.19 10.38 -8.21
CA ALA A 14 24.60 9.02 -8.49
C ALA A 14 24.33 8.69 -9.96
N CYS A 15 25.34 8.12 -10.61
CA CYS A 15 25.23 7.60 -11.96
C CYS A 15 24.80 6.13 -11.86
N ASP A 16 23.60 5.82 -12.35
CA ASP A 16 22.93 4.52 -12.27
C ASP A 16 22.52 4.05 -10.86
N ILE A 17 23.49 3.79 -9.98
CA ILE A 17 23.29 3.32 -8.60
C ILE A 17 24.29 4.06 -7.70
N PRO A 18 23.89 4.53 -6.49
CA PRO A 18 24.84 5.07 -5.53
C PRO A 18 25.98 4.10 -5.26
N THR A 19 27.22 4.60 -5.32
CA THR A 19 28.40 3.77 -5.06
C THR A 19 28.32 3.16 -3.66
N ASN A 20 28.54 1.85 -3.58
CA ASN A 20 28.52 1.08 -2.34
C ASN A 20 27.13 0.99 -1.66
N LEU A 21 26.03 1.07 -2.45
CA LEU A 21 24.68 0.86 -1.95
C LEU A 21 24.56 -0.50 -1.23
N GLY A 22 24.08 -0.46 0.02
CA GLY A 22 24.01 -1.63 0.90
C GLY A 22 25.23 -1.84 1.81
N PHE A 23 26.28 -1.03 1.68
CA PHE A 23 27.51 -1.14 2.48
C PHE A 23 27.96 0.22 3.03
N THR A 24 28.71 0.20 4.12
CA THR A 24 29.23 1.43 4.75
C THR A 24 30.71 1.64 4.40
N PRO A 25 31.12 2.84 3.94
CA PRO A 25 30.29 4.01 3.64
C PRO A 25 29.62 3.93 2.25
N CYS A 26 28.34 4.27 2.15
CA CYS A 26 27.60 4.41 0.88
C CYS A 26 27.54 5.88 0.44
N PHE A 27 27.61 6.13 -0.87
CA PHE A 27 27.35 7.45 -1.43
C PHE A 27 25.90 7.88 -1.16
N LYS A 28 25.70 9.08 -0.60
CA LYS A 28 24.38 9.67 -0.35
C LYS A 28 24.04 10.68 -1.45
N ALA A 29 23.23 10.25 -2.41
CA ALA A 29 22.82 11.06 -3.55
C ALA A 29 21.59 11.91 -3.24
N ASP A 30 21.56 13.12 -3.79
CA ASP A 30 20.34 13.93 -3.88
C ASP A 30 19.47 13.44 -5.06
N ILE A 31 20.12 12.97 -6.13
CA ILE A 31 19.50 12.44 -7.35
C ILE A 31 20.25 11.17 -7.80
N THR A 32 19.52 10.11 -8.12
CA THR A 32 20.08 8.94 -8.83
C THR A 32 19.56 8.91 -10.26
N GLN A 33 20.46 9.07 -11.23
CA GLN A 33 20.14 8.96 -12.65
C GLN A 33 20.26 7.49 -13.06
N CYS A 34 19.18 6.74 -12.91
CA CYS A 34 19.08 5.31 -13.21
C CYS A 34 19.05 5.09 -14.74
N MET A 35 19.88 4.19 -15.26
CA MET A 35 20.04 4.01 -16.71
C MET A 35 19.18 2.89 -17.29
N GLY A 36 18.39 3.17 -18.33
CA GLY A 36 17.64 2.17 -19.11
C GLY A 36 16.37 1.68 -18.41
N ALA A 37 16.52 0.91 -17.32
CA ALA A 37 15.44 0.41 -16.48
C ALA A 37 15.72 0.66 -15.00
N LEU A 38 14.65 0.72 -14.20
CA LEU A 38 14.71 0.83 -12.75
C LEU A 38 15.22 -0.47 -12.14
N LYS A 39 16.15 -0.37 -11.17
CA LYS A 39 16.70 -1.53 -10.46
C LYS A 39 16.00 -1.67 -9.12
N GLU A 40 15.59 -2.89 -8.78
CA GLU A 40 14.89 -3.20 -7.52
C GLU A 40 15.68 -2.76 -6.29
N ILE A 41 17.01 -2.91 -6.30
CA ILE A 41 17.88 -2.46 -5.21
C ILE A 41 17.75 -0.97 -4.86
N LEU A 42 17.32 -0.13 -5.82
CA LEU A 42 17.09 1.30 -5.57
C LEU A 42 15.79 1.57 -4.81
N LEU A 43 14.88 0.58 -4.76
CA LEU A 43 13.56 0.66 -4.15
C LEU A 43 13.49 -0.02 -2.78
N GLU A 44 14.53 -0.75 -2.40
CA GLU A 44 14.67 -1.37 -1.09
C GLU A 44 14.61 -0.33 0.04
N ASP A 45 14.05 -0.73 1.18
CA ASP A 45 13.84 0.20 2.30
C ASP A 45 15.15 0.83 2.80
N PHE A 46 16.22 0.04 2.89
CA PHE A 46 17.53 0.56 3.29
C PHE A 46 18.11 1.56 2.28
N ALA A 47 17.71 1.48 1.00
CA ALA A 47 18.25 2.31 -0.07
C ALA A 47 17.67 3.73 -0.04
N LYS A 48 16.48 3.92 0.55
CA LYS A 48 15.76 5.22 0.62
C LYS A 48 16.61 6.35 1.20
N GLU A 49 17.54 6.05 2.11
CA GLU A 49 18.45 7.04 2.70
C GLU A 49 19.62 7.48 1.78
N PHE A 50 19.86 6.76 0.67
CA PHE A 50 21.06 6.92 -0.16
C PHE A 50 20.75 7.31 -1.60
N VAL A 51 19.57 6.96 -2.12
CA VAL A 51 19.25 7.10 -3.56
C VAL A 51 18.71 8.47 -3.94
N GLY A 52 18.17 9.24 -2.99
CA GLY A 52 17.54 10.52 -3.28
C GLY A 52 16.40 10.40 -4.30
N LYS A 53 16.23 11.40 -5.17
CA LYS A 53 15.24 11.34 -6.25
C LYS A 53 15.74 10.47 -7.40
N ILE A 54 15.06 9.35 -7.67
CA ILE A 54 15.36 8.48 -8.81
C ILE A 54 14.80 9.10 -10.09
N LYS A 55 15.63 9.19 -11.13
CA LYS A 55 15.24 9.59 -12.50
C LYS A 55 15.70 8.53 -13.49
N LEU A 56 14.79 8.06 -14.34
CA LEU A 56 15.13 7.10 -15.39
C LEU A 56 15.70 7.84 -16.62
N ALA A 57 16.90 7.45 -17.05
CA ALA A 57 17.53 7.90 -18.30
C ALA A 57 17.22 6.88 -19.41
N ASN A 58 16.63 7.36 -20.50
CA ASN A 58 16.50 6.57 -21.72
C ASN A 58 17.87 6.50 -22.43
N LEU A 59 18.29 5.31 -22.86
CA LEU A 59 19.58 5.07 -23.53
C LEU A 59 19.46 5.04 -25.07
N GLY A 60 18.44 5.69 -25.64
CA GLY A 60 18.27 5.83 -27.09
C GLY A 60 17.53 4.67 -27.77
N ILE A 61 16.92 3.76 -27.01
CA ILE A 61 16.06 2.68 -27.54
C ILE A 61 14.71 2.65 -26.81
N ASN A 62 13.77 1.90 -27.37
CA ASN A 62 12.44 1.75 -26.77
C ASN A 62 12.56 1.15 -25.36
N ALA A 63 11.98 1.82 -24.36
CA ALA A 63 12.03 1.42 -22.95
C ALA A 63 11.56 -0.03 -22.72
N LYS A 64 10.59 -0.49 -23.51
CA LYS A 64 10.07 -1.87 -23.44
C LYS A 64 11.14 -2.93 -23.71
N LYS A 65 12.24 -2.59 -24.39
CA LYS A 65 13.35 -3.51 -24.64
C LYS A 65 14.22 -3.77 -23.40
N PHE A 66 14.17 -2.89 -22.39
CA PHE A 66 14.94 -3.07 -21.15
C PHE A 66 14.22 -3.92 -20.11
N SER A 67 12.89 -4.00 -20.18
CA SER A 67 12.04 -4.65 -19.18
C SER A 67 11.08 -5.65 -19.83
N LEU A 68 11.59 -6.45 -20.77
CA LEU A 68 10.86 -7.57 -21.35
C LEU A 68 10.49 -8.54 -20.21
N ASP A 69 9.20 -8.77 -20.02
CA ASP A 69 8.62 -9.71 -19.04
C ASP A 69 8.92 -9.41 -17.56
N SER A 70 9.08 -8.13 -17.19
CA SER A 70 9.20 -7.76 -15.79
C SER A 70 7.99 -8.20 -14.98
N LYS A 71 8.24 -8.82 -13.82
CA LYS A 71 7.22 -9.16 -12.82
C LYS A 71 7.11 -8.13 -11.70
N ALA A 72 8.03 -7.16 -11.66
CA ALA A 72 8.07 -6.07 -10.70
C ALA A 72 7.72 -4.74 -11.38
N PHE A 73 6.95 -3.93 -10.68
CA PHE A 73 6.47 -2.63 -11.14
C PHE A 73 6.59 -1.61 -10.00
N LEU A 74 7.08 -0.41 -10.31
CA LEU A 74 7.00 0.73 -9.41
C LEU A 74 5.68 1.46 -9.67
N LEU A 75 4.82 1.54 -8.66
CA LEU A 75 3.57 2.28 -8.76
C LEU A 75 3.84 3.78 -8.90
N GLU A 76 3.16 4.39 -9.87
CA GLU A 76 3.15 5.83 -10.12
C GLU A 76 1.76 6.42 -9.80
N GLU A 77 1.69 7.74 -9.61
CA GLU A 77 0.43 8.44 -9.33
C GLU A 77 -0.66 8.16 -10.37
N LYS A 78 -0.27 8.07 -11.65
CA LYS A 78 -1.18 7.76 -12.77
C LYS A 78 -1.80 6.36 -12.71
N ASP A 79 -1.24 5.45 -11.91
CA ASP A 79 -1.74 4.09 -11.76
C ASP A 79 -2.93 4.03 -10.79
N LEU A 80 -3.16 5.10 -10.00
CA LEU A 80 -4.28 5.22 -9.09
C LEU A 80 -5.61 5.30 -9.87
N LYS A 81 -6.52 4.36 -9.59
CA LYS A 81 -7.90 4.37 -10.08
C LYS A 81 -8.85 4.54 -8.91
N THR A 82 -9.68 5.58 -8.94
CA THR A 82 -10.67 5.88 -7.91
C THR A 82 -12.03 5.27 -8.24
N ILE A 83 -12.94 5.22 -7.26
CA ILE A 83 -14.29 4.67 -7.42
C ILE A 83 -15.15 5.64 -8.24
N GLU A 84 -15.66 5.18 -9.39
CA GLU A 84 -16.63 5.93 -10.19
C GLU A 84 -18.02 5.89 -9.56
N ARG A 85 -18.71 7.04 -9.54
CA ARG A 85 -20.05 7.18 -8.92
C ARG A 85 -21.07 7.70 -9.92
N ASN A 86 -22.04 6.87 -10.29
CA ASN A 86 -23.15 7.26 -11.15
C ASN A 86 -24.26 7.96 -10.34
N THR A 87 -24.95 8.91 -10.95
CA THR A 87 -26.04 9.68 -10.32
C THR A 87 -27.22 8.80 -9.88
N SER A 88 -27.45 7.67 -10.57
CA SER A 88 -28.50 6.70 -10.27
C SER A 88 -28.08 5.61 -9.26
N SER A 89 -26.94 5.77 -8.57
CA SER A 89 -26.44 4.78 -7.61
C SER A 89 -27.06 4.95 -6.22
N ASN A 90 -27.14 3.86 -5.47
CA ASN A 90 -27.50 3.82 -4.06
C ASN A 90 -26.42 3.13 -3.23
N LYS A 91 -26.61 3.09 -1.91
CA LYS A 91 -25.64 2.48 -0.97
C LYS A 91 -25.27 1.03 -1.28
N GLY A 92 -26.18 0.24 -1.86
CA GLY A 92 -25.89 -1.16 -2.24
C GLY A 92 -24.91 -1.27 -3.41
N ASN A 93 -24.86 -0.28 -4.31
CA ASN A 93 -23.95 -0.28 -5.45
C ASN A 93 -22.47 -0.19 -5.04
N PHE A 94 -22.19 0.34 -3.85
CA PHE A 94 -20.83 0.51 -3.33
C PHE A 94 -20.46 -0.53 -2.27
N GLY A 95 -21.21 -1.64 -2.23
CA GLY A 95 -20.95 -2.79 -1.38
C GLY A 95 -21.20 -2.57 0.11
N HIS A 96 -21.09 -3.68 0.84
CA HIS A 96 -21.19 -3.72 2.30
C HIS A 96 -19.96 -4.42 2.88
N ILE A 97 -19.11 -3.67 3.55
CA ILE A 97 -17.89 -4.19 4.17
C ILE A 97 -18.16 -4.58 5.62
N TYR A 98 -17.70 -5.77 6.02
CA TYR A 98 -17.69 -6.22 7.40
C TYR A 98 -16.27 -6.16 7.95
N ILE A 99 -16.13 -5.65 9.17
CA ILE A 99 -14.85 -5.51 9.85
C ILE A 99 -14.93 -6.27 11.16
N ILE A 100 -14.05 -7.25 11.34
CA ILE A 100 -13.99 -8.11 12.52
C ILE A 100 -12.69 -7.80 13.22
N ALA A 101 -12.78 -7.04 14.31
CA ALA A 101 -11.68 -6.30 14.88
C ALA A 101 -11.95 -5.93 16.33
N SER A 102 -10.91 -5.51 17.05
CA SER A 102 -11.12 -4.73 18.27
C SER A 102 -11.94 -3.47 18.00
N ALA A 103 -12.66 -2.97 19.02
CA ALA A 103 -13.44 -1.74 18.89
C ALA A 103 -12.60 -0.54 18.41
N SER A 104 -11.35 -0.42 18.84
CA SER A 104 -10.46 0.68 18.49
C SER A 104 -9.98 0.58 17.04
N ALA A 105 -9.21 -0.47 16.72
CA ALA A 105 -8.64 -0.66 15.39
C ALA A 105 -9.74 -0.84 14.33
N GLY A 106 -10.81 -1.56 14.67
CA GLY A 106 -11.97 -1.74 13.80
C GLY A 106 -12.72 -0.47 13.49
N THR A 107 -12.83 0.46 14.44
CA THR A 107 -13.43 1.77 14.15
C THR A 107 -12.58 2.55 13.16
N LEU A 108 -11.25 2.52 13.31
CA LEU A 108 -10.34 3.20 12.38
C LEU A 108 -10.43 2.60 10.97
N ALA A 109 -10.36 1.28 10.86
CA ALA A 109 -10.51 0.58 9.58
C ALA A 109 -11.87 0.86 8.94
N GLY A 110 -12.94 0.88 9.73
CA GLY A 110 -14.30 1.14 9.25
C GLY A 110 -14.51 2.56 8.74
N LEU A 111 -13.95 3.54 9.43
CA LEU A 111 -13.96 4.91 8.94
C LEU A 111 -13.11 5.06 7.67
N GLY A 112 -11.99 4.36 7.58
CA GLY A 112 -11.20 4.29 6.34
C GLY A 112 -12.01 3.76 5.17
N ALA A 113 -12.69 2.62 5.35
CA ALA A 113 -13.57 2.03 4.35
C ALA A 113 -14.71 2.97 3.91
N LEU A 114 -15.36 3.64 4.87
CA LEU A 114 -16.45 4.58 4.59
C LEU A 114 -15.94 5.81 3.82
N ASN A 115 -14.82 6.40 4.26
CA ASN A 115 -14.21 7.55 3.61
C ASN A 115 -13.69 7.23 2.20
N PHE A 116 -13.22 6.01 1.98
CA PHE A 116 -12.77 5.57 0.66
C PHE A 116 -13.92 5.35 -0.32
N GLY A 117 -15.15 5.21 0.18
CA GLY A 117 -16.37 5.25 -0.62
C GLY A 117 -17.27 4.02 -0.52
N SER A 118 -17.04 3.14 0.45
CA SER A 118 -17.92 1.98 0.72
C SER A 118 -19.34 2.45 1.05
N GLY A 119 -20.33 1.73 0.52
CA GLY A 119 -21.74 2.13 0.70
C GLY A 119 -22.28 1.84 2.10
N LEU A 120 -21.86 0.72 2.67
CA LEU A 120 -22.22 0.26 4.01
C LEU A 120 -20.99 -0.31 4.70
N VAL A 121 -20.83 -0.04 5.99
CA VAL A 121 -19.75 -0.59 6.82
C VAL A 121 -20.32 -1.09 8.15
N SER A 122 -20.09 -2.36 8.44
CA SER A 122 -20.45 -3.00 9.70
C SER A 122 -19.21 -3.41 10.48
N LEU A 123 -19.12 -2.97 11.73
CA LEU A 123 -18.13 -3.43 12.69
C LEU A 123 -18.74 -4.55 13.54
N VAL A 124 -18.13 -5.73 13.47
CA VAL A 124 -18.47 -6.88 14.30
C VAL A 124 -17.72 -6.78 15.63
N ALA A 125 -18.28 -6.00 16.55
CA ALA A 125 -17.72 -5.76 17.88
C ALA A 125 -18.81 -5.33 18.87
N LYS A 126 -18.51 -5.43 20.18
CA LYS A 126 -19.44 -4.99 21.24
C LYS A 126 -19.72 -3.49 21.24
N LYS A 127 -18.79 -2.68 20.72
CA LYS A 127 -18.92 -1.22 20.65
C LYS A 127 -18.08 -0.65 19.50
N SER A 128 -18.44 0.55 19.08
CA SER A 128 -17.71 1.38 18.11
C SER A 128 -17.37 2.71 18.77
N PHE A 129 -16.29 3.35 18.34
CA PHE A 129 -15.94 4.72 18.71
C PHE A 129 -16.47 5.77 17.71
N SER A 130 -17.26 5.33 16.72
CA SER A 130 -17.93 6.22 15.76
C SER A 130 -19.39 5.81 15.54
N PRO A 131 -20.33 6.78 15.53
CA PRO A 131 -21.74 6.52 15.22
C PRO A 131 -21.98 6.26 13.73
N LEU A 132 -20.97 6.44 12.87
CA LEU A 132 -21.10 6.23 11.43
C LEU A 132 -21.03 4.74 11.02
N LEU A 133 -20.62 3.87 11.94
CA LEU A 133 -20.47 2.45 11.71
C LEU A 133 -21.66 1.68 12.27
N MET A 134 -22.16 0.71 11.52
CA MET A 134 -23.19 -0.20 12.01
C MET A 134 -22.55 -1.24 12.92
N LEU A 135 -23.12 -1.44 14.11
CA LEU A 135 -22.67 -2.52 14.99
C LEU A 135 -23.41 -3.81 14.67
N LYS A 136 -22.65 -4.90 14.59
CA LYS A 136 -23.15 -6.26 14.40
C LYS A 136 -22.54 -7.18 15.45
N GLU A 137 -23.30 -8.19 15.86
CA GLU A 137 -22.82 -9.22 16.79
C GLU A 137 -22.07 -10.35 16.08
N LYS A 138 -22.43 -10.60 14.81
CA LYS A 138 -21.87 -11.68 13.99
C LYS A 138 -21.80 -11.28 12.52
N ILE A 139 -21.07 -12.07 11.74
CA ILE A 139 -20.95 -11.95 10.29
C ILE A 139 -22.25 -12.44 9.64
N GLU A 140 -22.65 -11.83 8.53
CA GLU A 140 -23.79 -12.22 7.71
C GLU A 140 -23.38 -12.41 6.25
N ASN A 141 -24.10 -13.25 5.50
CA ASN A 141 -23.80 -13.57 4.10
C ASN A 141 -24.00 -12.42 3.10
N ASN A 142 -24.36 -11.22 3.55
CA ASN A 142 -24.58 -10.03 2.71
C ASN A 142 -23.32 -9.16 2.54
N ALA A 143 -22.20 -9.53 3.16
CA ALA A 143 -20.95 -8.81 3.02
C ALA A 143 -20.39 -8.95 1.59
N SER A 144 -19.97 -7.83 1.01
CA SER A 144 -19.25 -7.80 -0.27
C SER A 144 -17.76 -8.10 -0.09
N ALA A 145 -17.21 -7.77 1.08
CA ALA A 145 -15.84 -8.07 1.49
C ALA A 145 -15.74 -8.04 3.02
N ILE A 146 -14.75 -8.76 3.56
CA ILE A 146 -14.47 -8.83 5.00
C ILE A 146 -13.04 -8.37 5.26
N ALA A 147 -12.84 -7.56 6.30
CA ALA A 147 -11.53 -7.28 6.88
C ALA A 147 -11.46 -7.88 8.30
N LEU A 148 -10.39 -8.60 8.62
CA LEU A 148 -10.30 -9.40 9.85
C LEU A 148 -8.88 -9.37 10.44
N GLY A 149 -8.80 -9.24 11.77
CA GLY A 149 -7.57 -9.45 12.55
C GLY A 149 -7.10 -8.25 13.36
N MET A 150 -7.31 -7.02 12.88
CA MET A 150 -6.82 -5.81 13.54
C MET A 150 -7.21 -5.68 15.04
N GLY A 151 -6.22 -5.87 15.90
CA GLY A 151 -6.34 -5.83 17.36
C GLY A 151 -7.13 -6.99 17.98
N LEU A 152 -7.31 -8.10 17.27
CA LEU A 152 -7.87 -9.34 17.84
C LEU A 152 -6.77 -10.18 18.47
N GLU A 153 -7.06 -10.76 19.64
CA GLU A 153 -6.19 -11.74 20.30
C GLU A 153 -6.57 -13.19 19.94
N ASN A 154 -7.86 -13.44 19.67
CA ASN A 154 -8.38 -14.74 19.26
C ASN A 154 -8.84 -14.69 17.79
N LEU A 155 -8.27 -15.58 16.97
CA LEU A 155 -8.54 -15.72 15.55
C LEU A 155 -9.34 -17.00 15.20
N ASP A 156 -10.03 -17.61 16.16
CA ASP A 156 -10.90 -18.78 15.94
C ASP A 156 -11.98 -18.53 14.87
N ILE A 157 -12.38 -17.27 14.69
CA ILE A 157 -13.28 -16.85 13.63
C ILE A 157 -12.78 -17.20 12.22
N LEU A 158 -11.47 -17.39 12.02
CA LEU A 158 -10.89 -17.84 10.74
C LEU A 158 -11.38 -19.23 10.32
N LYS A 159 -11.91 -20.03 11.26
CA LYS A 159 -12.47 -21.35 10.99
C LYS A 159 -13.91 -21.30 10.46
N ASP A 160 -14.54 -20.12 10.48
CA ASP A 160 -15.92 -19.96 10.01
C ASP A 160 -15.98 -20.14 8.48
N GLU A 161 -16.86 -21.05 8.04
CA GLU A 161 -17.04 -21.40 6.63
C GLU A 161 -17.50 -20.20 5.79
N ILE A 162 -18.12 -19.18 6.42
CA ILE A 162 -18.56 -17.96 5.72
C ILE A 162 -17.40 -17.23 5.04
N LEU A 163 -16.20 -17.33 5.59
CA LEU A 163 -15.01 -16.65 5.08
C LEU A 163 -14.47 -17.26 3.79
N GLN A 164 -14.84 -18.50 3.47
CA GLN A 164 -14.34 -19.21 2.28
C GLN A 164 -14.93 -18.66 0.98
N ASN A 165 -16.09 -17.99 1.06
CA ASN A 165 -16.86 -17.56 -0.12
C ASN A 165 -16.86 -16.04 -0.32
N ILE A 166 -16.16 -15.27 0.53
CA ILE A 166 -16.19 -13.81 0.52
C ILE A 166 -14.75 -13.28 0.44
N PRO A 167 -14.47 -12.27 -0.40
CA PRO A 167 -13.15 -11.63 -0.45
C PRO A 167 -12.70 -11.16 0.95
N LEU A 168 -11.49 -11.53 1.33
CA LEU A 168 -10.96 -11.36 2.68
C LEU A 168 -9.66 -10.56 2.68
N VAL A 169 -9.60 -9.56 3.55
CA VAL A 169 -8.39 -8.84 3.94
C VAL A 169 -8.01 -9.28 5.34
N LEU A 170 -6.84 -9.90 5.48
CA LEU A 170 -6.25 -10.29 6.76
C LEU A 170 -5.19 -9.28 7.15
N ASP A 171 -5.27 -8.77 8.37
CA ASP A 171 -4.36 -7.74 8.89
C ASP A 171 -4.06 -7.95 10.38
N ALA A 172 -2.91 -7.43 10.81
CA ALA A 172 -2.27 -7.51 12.13
C ALA A 172 -1.56 -8.83 12.49
#